data_AF-A0A542PVU7-F1
#
_entry.id   AF-A0A542PVU7-F1
#
_cell.length_a   1.000
_cell.length_b   1.000
_cell.length_c   1.000
_cell.angle_alpha   90.00
_cell.angle_beta   90.00
_cell.angle_gamma   90.00
#
_symmetry.space_group_name_H-M   'P 1'
#
loop_
_entity.id
_entity.type
_entity.pdbx_description
1 polymer ?
#
loop_
_entity_poly.entity_id
_entity_poly.type
_entity_poly.pdbx_seq_one_letter_code
_entity_poly.pdbx_strand_id
1 'polypeptide(L)' 'MKKRKRPTARQKHEIEQRKLNPENWFVERDNSEVFVIIHRVSGKKRTFKKGA' A
#
# COMPACT_ATOMS: atom_id res chain seq x y z
N MET A 1 -1.57 9.42 17.36
CA MET A 1 -0.98 8.38 16.50
C MET A 1 -1.76 8.28 15.18
N LYS A 2 -1.13 8.48 14.02
CA LYS A 2 -1.79 8.30 12.71
C LYS A 2 -2.18 6.83 12.57
N LYS A 3 -3.48 6.50 12.61
CA LYS A 3 -3.96 5.11 12.44
C LYS A 3 -3.59 4.63 11.05
N ARG A 4 -2.62 3.71 10.96
CA ARG A 4 -2.24 3.05 9.70
C ARG A 4 -3.36 2.10 9.29
N LYS A 5 -3.91 2.27 8.09
CA LYS A 5 -5.02 1.43 7.61
C LYS A 5 -4.48 0.14 7.02
N ARG A 6 -5.07 -0.99 7.42
CA ARG A 6 -4.82 -2.27 6.74
C ARG A 6 -5.35 -2.20 5.31
N PRO A 7 -4.68 -2.83 4.33
CA PRO A 7 -5.17 -2.87 2.96
C PRO A 7 -6.54 -3.58 2.88
N THR A 8 -7.45 -3.02 2.08
CA THR A 8 -8.70 -3.69 1.68
C THR A 8 -8.42 -4.84 0.71
N ALA A 9 -9.40 -5.72 0.44
CA ALA A 9 -9.22 -6.84 -0.49
C ALA A 9 -8.68 -6.40 -1.86
N ARG A 10 -9.22 -5.30 -2.43
CA ARG A 10 -8.73 -4.70 -3.68
C ARG A 10 -7.26 -4.28 -3.60
N GLN A 11 -6.89 -3.63 -2.49
CA GLN A 11 -5.52 -3.15 -2.27
C GLN A 11 -4.55 -4.31 -2.04
N LYS A 12 -4.98 -5.38 -1.35
CA LYS A 12 -4.18 -6.61 -1.19
C LYS A 12 -3.86 -7.20 -2.56
N HIS A 13 -4.86 -7.34 -3.42
CA HIS A 13 -4.65 -7.82 -4.78
C HIS A 13 -3.65 -6.94 -5.54
N GLU A 14 -3.76 -5.61 -5.46
CA GLU A 14 -2.81 -4.70 -6.09
C GLU A 14 -1.37 -4.83 -5.56
N ILE A 15 -1.21 -5.14 -4.28
CA ILE A 15 0.10 -5.38 -3.66
C ILE A 15 0.67 -6.73 -4.12
N GLU A 16 -0.17 -7.76 -4.19
CA GLU A 16 0.19 -9.09 -4.69
C GLU A 16 0.62 -9.07 -6.16
N GLN A 17 -0.10 -8.33 -7.02
CA GLN A 17 0.28 -8.11 -8.43
C GLN A 17 1.67 -7.48 -8.57
N ARG A 18 2.14 -6.76 -7.55
CA ARG A 18 3.48 -6.16 -7.49
C ARG A 18 4.51 -7.05 -6.81
N LYS A 19 4.20 -8.34 -6.62
CA LYS A 19 5.06 -9.35 -5.97
C LYS A 19 5.45 -8.97 -4.54
N LEU A 20 4.56 -8.31 -3.81
CA LEU A 20 4.74 -7.94 -2.41
C LEU A 20 3.75 -8.72 -1.54
N ASN A 21 4.16 -9.10 -0.32
CA ASN A 21 3.25 -9.74 0.64
C ASN A 21 2.36 -8.67 1.31
N PRO A 22 1.03 -8.67 1.07
CA PRO A 22 0.11 -7.63 1.56
C PRO A 22 0.00 -7.52 3.09
N GLU A 23 0.31 -8.57 3.84
CA GLU A 23 0.26 -8.53 5.31
C GLU A 23 1.36 -7.67 5.93
N ASN A 24 2.44 -7.45 5.17
CA ASN A 24 3.57 -6.63 5.58
C ASN A 24 3.39 -5.14 5.31
N TRP A 25 2.27 -4.73 4.69
CA TRP A 25 2.07 -3.35 4.25
C TRP A 25 0.81 -2.73 4.83
N PHE A 26 0.91 -1.45 5.16
CA PHE A 26 -0.23 -0.57 5.41
C PHE A 26 -0.44 0.37 4.23
N VAL A 27 -1.66 0.83 4.05
CA VAL A 27 -1.97 1.86 3.05
C VAL A 27 -1.95 3.22 3.73
N GLU A 28 -1.06 4.10 3.25
CA GLU A 28 -1.00 5.51 3.66
C GLU A 28 -1.91 6.37 2.77
N ARG A 29 -1.94 6.11 1.46
CA ARG A 29 -2.76 6.85 0.49
C ARG A 29 -3.16 5.94 -0.66
N ASP A 30 -4.41 5.99 -1.06
CA ASP A 30 -4.93 5.32 -2.26
C ASP A 30 -5.91 6.29 -2.93
N ASN A 31 -5.44 7.01 -3.94
CA ASN A 31 -6.26 7.90 -4.76
C ASN A 31 -6.07 7.57 -6.25
N SER A 32 -6.72 8.33 -7.13
CA SER A 32 -6.66 8.13 -8.59
C SER A 32 -5.26 8.26 -9.17
N GLU A 33 -4.37 9.02 -8.52
CA GLU A 33 -3.03 9.34 -9.03
C GLU A 33 -1.93 8.45 -8.44
N VAL A 34 -2.06 8.07 -7.17
CA VAL A 34 -1.02 7.38 -6.42
C VAL A 34 -1.57 6.37 -5.42
N PHE A 35 -0.81 5.29 -5.28
CA PHE A 35 -0.98 4.28 -4.25
C PHE A 35 0.29 4.20 -3.41
N VAL A 36 0.21 4.67 -2.17
CA VAL A 36 1.32 4.76 -1.22
C VAL A 36 1.12 3.74 -0.11
N ILE A 37 2.09 2.83 0.02
CA ILE A 37 2.12 1.80 1.05
C ILE A 37 3.34 1.97 1.95
N ILE A 38 3.22 1.54 3.20
CA ILE A 38 4.26 1.61 4.22
C ILE A 38 4.48 0.24 4.81
N HIS A 39 5.73 -0.20 4.85
CA HIS A 39 6.09 -1.47 5.44
C HIS A 39 5.84 -1.43 6.95
N ARG A 40 5.20 -2.48 7.48
CA ARG A 40 4.75 -2.56 8.87
C ARG A 40 5.89 -2.43 9.87
N VAL A 41 7.01 -3.11 9.60
CA VAL A 41 8.18 -3.21 10.50
C VAL A 41 9.17 -2.08 10.22
N SER A 42 9.85 -2.12 9.07
CA SER A 42 10.86 -1.12 8.70
C SER A 42 10.34 0.30 8.44
N GLY A 43 9.02 0.52 8.29
CA GLY A 43 8.46 1.83 7.98
C GLY A 43 8.78 2.35 6.57
N LYS A 44 9.42 1.54 5.71
CA LYS A 44 9.78 1.92 4.35
C LYS A 44 8.53 2.23 3.53
N LYS A 45 8.51 3.38 2.87
CA LYS A 45 7.41 3.76 1.98
C LYS A 45 7.68 3.28 0.55
N ARG A 46 6.61 2.90 -0.15
CA ARG A 46 6.62 2.68 -1.60
C ARG A 46 5.44 3.44 -2.19
N THR A 47 5.69 4.14 -3.30
CA THR A 47 4.68 4.90 -4.03
C THR A 47 4.58 4.32 -5.43
N PHE A 48 3.36 4.00 -5.84
CA PHE A 48 3.04 3.57 -7.19
C PHE A 48 2.16 4.63 -7.84
N LYS A 49 2.51 5.07 -9.04
CA LYS A 49 1.64 5.95 -9.82
C LYS A 49 0.48 5.14 -10.40
N LYS A 50 -0.72 5.69 -10.33
CA LYS A 50 -1.95 5.22 -10.96
C LYS A 50 -2.32 6.25 -12.02
N GLY A 51 -2.58 5.79 -13.24
CA GLY A 51 -2.72 6.65 -14.41
C GLY A 51 -1.50 6.55 -15.32
N ALA A 52 -1.68 5.80 -16.40
CA ALA A 52 -1.01 5.97 -17.68
C ALA A 52 -2.11 6.25 -18.70
#